data_AF-H1UY83-F1
#
_entry.id   AF-H1UY83-F1
#
_cell.length_a   1.000
_cell.length_b   1.000
_cell.length_c   1.000
_cell.angle_alpha   90.00
_cell.angle_beta   90.00
_cell.angle_gamma   90.00
#
_symmetry.space_group_name_H-M   'P 1'
#
loop_
_entity.id
_entity.type
_entity.pdbx_description
1 polymer ?
#
loop_
_entity_poly.entity_id
_entity_poly.type
_entity_poly.pdbx_seq_one_letter_code
_entity_poly.pdbx_strand_id
1 'polypeptide(L)'
;MSLPLSGAALAVAALSSSVAAYNVFRQLRIGKPKGWFYEDVDGYATPKALAEFSSRGIKVAVLLFSAIGTGTSIAGLVLSTVYKFRHGFLLENSLNAAAWFTGQRAVMGLVWLISALDATMLAAVSGMLPRRPEIVYDGAKVDRQWTVSLLNRLTWSWIQPLLRHASLHDGLEGDDVPHADFNLRSKQLAKEWNKFEHKPTLFLSLAATYKGRLAVLWAATLVRCAVSILPFWFMLRILKILETEVTRSNPVQLFIFVLGMAVSNLADS
;
A
#
# COMPACT_ATOMS: atom_id res chain seq x y z
N MET A 1 5.40 24.90 -12.50
CA MET A 1 6.32 23.75 -12.53
C MET A 1 7.25 23.91 -13.73
N SER A 2 8.54 23.63 -13.57
CA SER A 2 9.46 23.57 -14.71
C SER A 2 9.04 22.40 -15.62
N LEU A 3 9.03 22.63 -16.94
CA LEU A 3 8.78 21.59 -17.96
C LEU A 3 9.48 20.24 -17.68
N PRO A 4 10.75 20.19 -17.22
CA PRO A 4 11.42 18.92 -16.90
C PRO A 4 10.72 18.11 -15.79
N LEU A 5 10.11 18.78 -14.80
CA LEU A 5 9.42 18.09 -13.70
C LEU A 5 8.11 17.42 -14.18
N SER A 6 7.39 18.08 -15.08
CA SER A 6 6.17 17.54 -15.70
C SER A 6 6.50 16.35 -16.64
N GLY A 7 7.56 16.50 -17.43
CA GLY A 7 8.07 15.43 -18.29
C GLY A 7 8.55 14.19 -17.50
N ALA A 8 9.26 14.40 -16.40
CA ALA A 8 9.71 13.32 -15.52
C ALA A 8 8.51 12.57 -14.89
N ALA A 9 7.49 13.29 -14.42
CA ALA A 9 6.28 12.68 -13.87
C ALA A 9 5.54 11.83 -14.92
N LEU A 10 5.44 12.30 -16.16
CA LEU A 10 4.83 11.56 -17.26
C LEU A 10 5.63 10.31 -17.64
N ALA A 11 6.96 10.41 -17.68
CA ALA A 11 7.82 9.26 -17.95
C ALA A 11 7.67 8.16 -16.89
N VAL A 12 7.60 8.54 -15.61
CA VAL A 12 7.38 7.60 -14.50
C VAL A 12 6.00 6.95 -14.59
N ALA A 13 4.94 7.72 -14.89
CA ALA A 13 3.58 7.20 -15.04
C ALA A 13 3.43 6.26 -16.26
N ALA A 14 4.10 6.57 -17.36
CA ALA A 14 4.11 5.73 -18.56
C ALA A 14 4.90 4.43 -18.35
N LEU A 15 6.05 4.50 -17.68
CA LEU A 15 6.84 3.31 -17.31
C LEU A 15 6.08 2.40 -16.36
N SER A 16 5.44 2.93 -15.31
CA SER A 16 4.65 2.11 -14.38
C SER A 16 3.44 1.45 -15.07
N SER A 17 2.76 2.19 -15.95
CA SER A 17 1.58 1.68 -16.67
C SER A 17 1.93 0.67 -17.76
N SER A 18 3.08 0.84 -18.43
CA SER A 18 3.59 -0.14 -19.39
C SER A 18 3.98 -1.46 -18.72
N VAL A 19 4.58 -1.42 -17.54
CA VAL A 19 4.86 -2.63 -16.75
C VAL A 19 3.57 -3.32 -16.33
N ALA A 20 2.58 -2.57 -15.86
CA ALA A 20 1.26 -3.12 -15.50
C ALA A 20 0.55 -3.76 -16.71
N ALA A 21 0.50 -3.04 -17.84
CA ALA A 21 -0.08 -3.52 -19.08
C ALA A 21 0.66 -4.74 -19.65
N TYR A 22 2.00 -4.73 -19.62
CA TYR A 22 2.83 -5.86 -20.05
C TYR A 22 2.57 -7.10 -19.19
N ASN A 23 2.50 -6.95 -17.86
CA ASN A 23 2.25 -8.07 -16.96
C ASN A 23 0.87 -8.67 -17.16
N VAL A 24 -0.17 -7.85 -17.34
CA VAL A 24 -1.52 -8.37 -17.62
C VAL A 24 -1.61 -8.96 -19.01
N PHE A 25 -1.03 -8.33 -20.02
CA PHE A 25 -0.99 -8.86 -21.39
C PHE A 25 -0.24 -10.19 -21.44
N ARG A 26 0.93 -10.29 -20.81
CA ARG A 26 1.70 -11.53 -20.68
C ARG A 26 0.87 -12.59 -19.97
N GLN A 27 0.12 -12.24 -18.92
CA GLN A 27 -0.72 -13.19 -18.19
C GLN A 27 -1.98 -13.62 -18.95
N LEU A 28 -2.52 -12.77 -19.83
CA LEU A 28 -3.62 -13.12 -20.73
C LEU A 28 -3.14 -13.99 -21.91
N ARG A 29 -1.90 -13.76 -22.38
CA ARG A 29 -1.30 -14.43 -23.53
C ARG A 29 -0.64 -15.76 -23.16
N ILE A 30 -0.05 -15.86 -21.97
CA ILE A 30 0.31 -17.13 -21.35
C ILE A 30 -1.01 -17.76 -20.90
N GLY A 31 -1.64 -18.50 -21.82
CA GLY A 31 -2.73 -19.40 -21.51
C GLY A 31 -2.33 -20.29 -20.33
N LYS A 32 -3.33 -20.66 -19.51
CA LYS A 32 -3.19 -21.45 -18.28
C LYS A 32 -2.05 -22.49 -18.44
N PRO A 33 -1.08 -22.57 -17.51
CA PRO A 33 -0.06 -23.59 -17.57
C PRO A 33 -0.73 -24.96 -17.70
N LYS A 34 -0.24 -25.76 -18.65
CA LYS A 34 -0.73 -27.11 -18.93
C LYS A 34 -0.25 -28.03 -17.80
N GLY A 35 -0.94 -27.97 -16.67
CA GLY A 35 -0.72 -28.73 -15.46
C GLY A 35 -1.75 -28.30 -14.43
N TRP A 36 -2.61 -29.21 -14.00
CA TRP A 36 -3.86 -28.88 -13.27
C TRP A 36 -3.64 -28.51 -11.80
N PHE A 37 -2.41 -28.23 -11.40
CA PHE A 37 -2.01 -28.03 -10.01
C PHE A 37 -1.04 -26.85 -9.91
N TYR A 38 -1.44 -25.79 -9.20
CA TYR A 38 -0.50 -24.77 -8.74
C TYR A 38 0.36 -25.43 -7.66
N GLU A 39 1.66 -25.50 -7.88
CA GLU A 39 2.62 -26.06 -6.93
C GLU A 39 3.61 -24.97 -6.53
N ASP A 40 3.82 -24.85 -5.23
CA ASP A 40 4.70 -23.88 -4.59
C ASP A 40 5.61 -24.61 -3.61
N VAL A 41 6.64 -23.93 -3.10
CA VAL A 41 7.53 -24.44 -2.04
C VAL A 41 6.73 -24.83 -0.78
N ASP A 42 5.59 -24.18 -0.57
CA ASP A 42 4.66 -24.44 0.53
C ASP A 42 3.77 -25.68 0.33
N GLY A 43 3.64 -26.23 -0.89
CA GLY A 43 2.78 -27.37 -1.22
C GLY A 43 1.99 -27.20 -2.52
N TYR A 44 0.91 -27.98 -2.69
CA TYR A 44 0.05 -27.93 -3.89
C TYR A 44 -1.32 -27.32 -3.61
N ALA A 45 -1.88 -26.58 -4.55
CA ALA A 45 -3.23 -26.03 -4.45
C ALA A 45 -4.27 -27.10 -4.76
N THR A 46 -5.36 -27.11 -3.99
CA THR A 46 -6.49 -28.00 -4.28
C THR A 46 -7.24 -27.52 -5.53
N PRO A 47 -7.84 -28.43 -6.34
CA PRO A 47 -8.61 -28.04 -7.52
C PRO A 47 -9.79 -27.13 -7.16
N LYS A 48 -10.40 -27.34 -5.98
CA LYS A 48 -11.45 -26.48 -5.43
C LYS A 48 -10.94 -25.06 -5.15
N ALA A 49 -9.81 -24.93 -4.45
CA ALA A 49 -9.20 -23.62 -4.17
C ALA A 49 -8.80 -22.89 -5.45
N LEU A 50 -8.32 -23.62 -6.47
CA LEU A 50 -7.94 -23.04 -7.75
C LEU A 50 -9.16 -22.55 -8.56
N ALA A 51 -10.29 -23.26 -8.45
CA ALA A 51 -11.55 -22.85 -9.06
C ALA A 51 -12.16 -21.62 -8.37
N GLU A 52 -12.06 -21.54 -7.05
CA GLU A 52 -12.54 -20.41 -6.24
C GLU A 52 -11.66 -19.16 -6.39
N PHE A 53 -10.37 -19.34 -6.72
CA PHE A 53 -9.42 -18.25 -6.88
C PHE A 53 -9.69 -17.43 -8.16
N SER A 54 -10.45 -16.34 -8.01
CA SER A 54 -10.69 -15.36 -9.07
C SER A 54 -10.00 -14.03 -8.76
N SER A 55 -8.91 -13.74 -9.47
CA SER A 55 -8.20 -12.45 -9.39
C SER A 55 -8.46 -11.54 -10.59
N ARG A 56 -9.38 -11.90 -11.49
CA ARG A 56 -9.60 -11.20 -12.76
C ARG A 56 -10.16 -9.80 -12.55
N GLY A 57 -11.16 -9.64 -11.68
CA GLY A 57 -11.81 -8.35 -11.43
C GLY A 57 -10.84 -7.29 -10.87
N ILE A 58 -10.06 -7.67 -9.86
CA ILE A 58 -9.08 -6.76 -9.24
C ILE A 58 -7.98 -6.38 -10.25
N LYS A 59 -7.51 -7.32 -11.07
CA LYS A 59 -6.52 -7.02 -12.13
C LYS A 59 -7.05 -6.06 -13.19
N VAL A 60 -8.30 -6.22 -13.60
CA VAL A 60 -8.97 -5.28 -14.51
C VAL A 60 -9.11 -3.91 -13.86
N ALA A 61 -9.48 -3.84 -12.58
CA ALA A 61 -9.55 -2.59 -11.84
C ALA A 61 -8.18 -1.89 -11.77
N VAL A 62 -7.08 -2.61 -11.47
CA VAL A 62 -5.72 -2.06 -11.49
C VAL A 62 -5.36 -1.48 -12.87
N LEU A 63 -5.72 -2.17 -13.96
CA LEU A 63 -5.50 -1.64 -15.30
C LEU A 63 -6.30 -0.37 -15.58
N LEU A 64 -7.57 -0.33 -15.18
CA LEU A 64 -8.44 0.83 -15.37
C LEU A 64 -7.89 2.06 -14.63
N PHE A 65 -7.54 1.91 -13.35
CA PHE A 65 -6.95 3.00 -12.57
C PHE A 65 -5.58 3.43 -13.13
N SER A 66 -4.73 2.50 -13.58
CA SER A 66 -3.47 2.84 -14.25
C SER A 66 -3.66 3.63 -15.55
N ALA A 67 -4.71 3.31 -16.33
CA ALA A 67 -5.06 4.03 -17.55
C ALA A 67 -5.62 5.44 -17.24
N ILE A 68 -6.43 5.57 -16.19
CA ILE A 68 -6.94 6.87 -15.74
C ILE A 68 -5.79 7.76 -15.25
N GLY A 69 -4.90 7.23 -14.42
CA GLY A 69 -3.73 7.96 -13.91
C GLY A 69 -2.76 8.42 -15.00
N THR A 70 -2.56 7.62 -16.06
CA THR A 70 -1.78 8.06 -17.22
C THR A 70 -2.52 9.13 -18.03
N GLY A 71 -3.83 8.99 -18.23
CA GLY A 71 -4.65 10.00 -18.88
C GLY A 71 -4.58 11.36 -18.17
N THR A 72 -4.68 11.39 -16.85
CA THR A 72 -4.56 12.63 -16.05
C THR A 72 -3.14 13.22 -16.12
N SER A 73 -2.11 12.38 -16.11
CA SER A 73 -0.72 12.84 -16.24
C SER A 73 -0.42 13.43 -17.64
N ILE A 74 -0.98 12.85 -18.71
CA ILE A 74 -0.89 13.39 -20.08
C ILE A 74 -1.61 14.73 -20.17
N ALA A 75 -2.85 14.81 -19.66
CA ALA A 75 -3.62 16.04 -19.65
C ALA A 75 -2.90 17.17 -18.90
N GLY A 76 -2.30 16.87 -17.74
CA GLY A 76 -1.49 17.81 -16.97
C GLY A 76 -0.26 18.31 -17.74
N LEU A 77 0.43 17.42 -18.47
CA LEU A 77 1.59 17.80 -19.29
C LEU A 77 1.18 18.72 -20.46
N VAL A 78 0.13 18.36 -21.20
CA VAL A 78 -0.41 19.17 -22.31
C VAL A 78 -0.82 20.55 -21.79
N LEU A 79 -1.57 20.60 -20.69
CA LEU A 79 -2.00 21.85 -20.08
C LEU A 79 -0.81 22.73 -19.68
N SER A 80 0.20 22.15 -19.03
CA SER A 80 1.41 22.87 -18.63
C SER A 80 2.21 23.44 -19.80
N THR A 81 2.21 22.73 -20.94
CA THR A 81 2.94 23.11 -22.16
C THR A 81 2.21 24.24 -22.90
N VAL A 82 0.89 24.10 -23.08
CA VAL A 82 0.04 25.10 -23.74
C VAL A 82 0.04 26.43 -22.99
N TYR A 83 -0.10 26.40 -21.65
CA TYR A 83 -0.06 27.63 -20.85
C TYR A 83 1.30 28.34 -20.89
N LYS A 84 2.41 27.58 -20.83
CA LYS A 84 3.75 28.17 -20.88
C LYS A 84 4.05 28.81 -22.24
N PHE A 85 3.61 28.18 -23.33
CA PHE A 85 3.76 28.73 -24.67
C PHE A 85 2.93 30.01 -24.87
N ARG A 86 1.69 30.03 -24.37
CA ARG A 86 0.79 31.19 -24.47
C ARG A 86 1.22 32.39 -23.61
N HIS A 87 1.82 32.15 -22.44
CA HIS A 87 2.36 33.23 -21.59
C HIS A 87 3.68 33.83 -22.11
N GLY A 88 4.46 33.10 -22.92
CA GLY A 88 5.65 33.66 -23.58
C GLY A 88 5.31 34.69 -24.67
N PHE A 89 4.09 34.64 -25.22
CA PHE A 89 3.65 35.48 -26.33
C PHE A 89 2.78 36.68 -25.89
N LEU A 90 2.28 36.70 -24.65
CA LEU A 90 1.28 37.69 -24.17
C LEU A 90 1.76 38.42 -22.91
N LEU A 91 2.92 39.09 -23.00
CA LEU A 91 3.45 39.97 -21.96
C LEU A 91 2.81 41.37 -21.94
N GLU A 92 1.79 41.62 -22.77
CA GLU A 92 1.29 42.97 -23.03
C GLU A 92 0.22 43.48 -22.04
N ASN A 93 -0.34 42.65 -21.14
CA ASN A 93 -1.31 43.12 -20.13
C ASN A 93 -1.15 42.43 -18.76
N SER A 94 -0.67 43.18 -17.76
CA SER A 94 -0.37 42.70 -16.40
C SER A 94 -1.61 42.21 -15.61
N LEU A 95 -2.78 42.84 -15.81
CA LEU A 95 -4.04 42.47 -15.14
C LEU A 95 -4.59 41.13 -15.67
N ASN A 96 -4.51 40.90 -16.98
CA ASN A 96 -4.87 39.62 -17.56
C ASN A 96 -3.90 38.52 -17.11
N ALA A 97 -2.59 38.81 -17.06
CA ALA A 97 -1.59 37.88 -16.56
C ALA A 97 -1.90 37.42 -15.12
N ALA A 98 -2.33 38.32 -14.24
CA ALA A 98 -2.73 37.99 -12.86
C ALA A 98 -3.99 37.11 -12.78
N ALA A 99 -5.03 37.42 -13.57
CA ALA A 99 -6.28 36.64 -13.60
C ALA A 99 -6.08 35.22 -14.18
N TRP A 100 -5.21 35.06 -15.19
CA TRP A 100 -4.86 33.76 -15.73
C TRP A 100 -3.98 32.95 -14.78
N PHE A 101 -3.09 33.59 -14.02
CA PHE A 101 -2.23 32.93 -13.04
C PHE A 101 -3.04 32.32 -11.88
N THR A 102 -4.07 33.00 -11.39
CA THR A 102 -4.97 32.46 -10.36
C THR A 102 -5.83 31.32 -10.89
N GLY A 103 -6.36 31.45 -12.11
CA GLY A 103 -7.08 30.36 -12.78
C GLY A 103 -6.21 29.11 -13.00
N GLN A 104 -4.96 29.29 -13.42
CA GLN A 104 -4.01 28.19 -13.62
C GLN A 104 -3.71 27.44 -12.32
N ARG A 105 -3.55 28.15 -11.20
CA ARG A 105 -3.30 27.53 -9.89
C ARG A 105 -4.47 26.67 -9.44
N ALA A 106 -5.70 27.11 -9.67
CA ALA A 106 -6.90 26.36 -9.33
C ALA A 106 -7.03 25.07 -10.17
N VAL A 107 -6.84 25.17 -11.50
CA VAL A 107 -6.94 24.01 -12.40
C VAL A 107 -5.82 22.99 -12.12
N MET A 108 -4.58 23.44 -11.90
CA MET A 108 -3.48 22.54 -11.54
C MET A 108 -3.69 21.90 -10.16
N GLY A 109 -4.27 22.63 -9.21
CA GLY A 109 -4.65 22.09 -7.90
C GLY A 109 -5.68 20.97 -8.02
N LEU A 110 -6.71 21.16 -8.86
CA LEU A 110 -7.74 20.14 -9.12
C LEU A 110 -7.15 18.89 -9.78
N VAL A 111 -6.26 19.03 -10.77
CA VAL A 111 -5.55 17.89 -11.39
C VAL A 111 -4.73 17.13 -10.34
N TRP A 112 -4.04 17.84 -9.44
CA TRP A 112 -3.26 17.20 -8.38
C TRP A 112 -4.14 16.42 -7.40
N LEU A 113 -5.30 16.98 -7.01
CA LEU A 113 -6.26 16.27 -6.16
C LEU A 113 -6.77 15.00 -6.84
N ILE A 114 -7.12 15.06 -8.13
CA ILE A 114 -7.59 13.89 -8.89
C ILE A 114 -6.49 12.84 -9.00
N SER A 115 -5.25 13.22 -9.33
CA SER A 115 -4.12 12.29 -9.40
C SER A 115 -3.79 11.67 -8.04
N ALA A 116 -3.89 12.43 -6.94
CA ALA A 116 -3.68 11.93 -5.60
C ALA A 116 -4.76 10.90 -5.21
N LEU A 117 -6.03 11.19 -5.51
CA LEU A 117 -7.14 10.27 -5.28
C LEU A 117 -6.97 8.98 -6.09
N ASP A 118 -6.66 9.07 -7.39
CA ASP A 118 -6.42 7.92 -8.24
C ASP A 118 -5.26 7.05 -7.74
N ALA A 119 -4.15 7.67 -7.32
CA ALA A 119 -3.00 6.97 -6.75
C ALA A 119 -3.36 6.22 -5.45
N THR A 120 -4.14 6.84 -4.56
CA THR A 120 -4.61 6.18 -3.32
C THR A 120 -5.54 5.01 -3.62
N MET A 121 -6.43 5.16 -4.61
CA MET A 121 -7.36 4.11 -5.01
C MET A 121 -6.62 2.95 -5.68
N LEU A 122 -5.65 3.24 -6.56
CA LEU A 122 -4.79 2.22 -7.16
C LEU A 122 -4.01 1.44 -6.10
N ALA A 123 -3.44 2.13 -5.11
CA ALA A 123 -2.73 1.50 -4.00
C ALA A 123 -3.66 0.59 -3.17
N ALA A 124 -4.89 1.05 -2.87
CA ALA A 124 -5.89 0.27 -2.16
C ALA A 124 -6.29 -1.00 -2.94
N VAL A 125 -6.64 -0.85 -4.22
CA VAL A 125 -7.04 -1.97 -5.09
C VAL A 125 -5.90 -2.96 -5.28
N SER A 126 -4.67 -2.48 -5.44
CA SER A 126 -3.46 -3.31 -5.49
C SER A 126 -3.24 -4.08 -4.18
N GLY A 127 -3.48 -3.44 -3.03
CA GLY A 127 -3.44 -4.05 -1.71
C GLY A 127 -4.51 -5.14 -1.50
N MET A 128 -5.65 -5.05 -2.19
CA MET A 128 -6.75 -6.03 -2.14
C MET A 128 -6.49 -7.27 -2.99
N LEU A 129 -5.44 -7.31 -3.82
CA LEU A 129 -5.16 -8.43 -4.70
C LEU A 129 -4.77 -9.70 -3.90
N PRO A 130 -5.51 -10.82 -4.02
CA PRO A 130 -5.13 -12.08 -3.39
C PRO A 130 -3.91 -12.66 -4.11
N ARG A 131 -2.87 -13.03 -3.34
CA ARG A 131 -1.53 -13.28 -3.87
C ARG A 131 -1.27 -14.73 -4.25
N ARG A 132 -1.89 -15.69 -3.54
CA ARG A 132 -1.78 -17.12 -3.83
C ARG A 132 -3.12 -17.83 -3.56
N PRO A 133 -3.44 -18.94 -4.24
CA PRO A 133 -4.56 -19.80 -3.88
C PRO A 133 -4.28 -20.55 -2.56
N GLU A 134 -5.29 -21.21 -2.00
CA GLU A 134 -5.11 -22.03 -0.79
C GLU A 134 -4.34 -23.33 -1.11
N ILE A 135 -3.35 -23.64 -0.26
CA ILE A 135 -2.35 -24.69 -0.48
C ILE A 135 -2.48 -25.74 0.63
N VAL A 136 -2.27 -26.99 0.25
CA VAL A 136 -2.23 -28.16 1.14
C VAL A 136 -0.80 -28.72 1.13
N TYR A 137 -0.31 -29.06 2.33
CA TYR A 137 0.99 -29.67 2.55
C TYR A 137 0.83 -30.84 3.50
N ASP A 138 1.34 -32.01 3.10
CA ASP A 138 1.33 -33.23 3.94
C ASP A 138 -0.07 -33.61 4.46
N GLY A 139 -1.09 -33.41 3.61
CA GLY A 139 -2.51 -33.68 3.95
C GLY A 139 -3.22 -32.60 4.75
N ALA A 140 -2.49 -31.64 5.34
CA ALA A 140 -3.04 -30.54 6.12
C ALA A 140 -3.07 -29.21 5.34
N LYS A 141 -4.00 -28.32 5.69
CA LYS A 141 -4.06 -26.97 5.11
C LYS A 141 -2.90 -26.13 5.65
N VAL A 142 -2.25 -25.38 4.78
CA VAL A 142 -1.24 -24.40 5.19
C VAL A 142 -1.91 -23.09 5.58
N ASP A 143 -1.30 -22.36 6.52
CA ASP A 143 -1.73 -21.04 6.94
C ASP A 143 -2.04 -20.11 5.73
N ARG A 144 -3.19 -19.42 5.83
CA ARG A 144 -3.72 -18.49 4.83
C ARG A 144 -3.09 -17.10 4.92
N GLN A 145 -2.18 -16.84 5.87
CA GLN A 145 -1.54 -15.52 6.08
C GLN A 145 -1.04 -14.86 4.78
N TRP A 146 -0.45 -15.63 3.86
CA TRP A 146 0.08 -15.12 2.59
C TRP A 146 -0.87 -15.35 1.39
N THR A 147 -1.96 -16.09 1.59
CA THR A 147 -3.03 -16.35 0.62
C THR A 147 -3.96 -15.15 0.49
N VAL A 148 -4.23 -14.47 1.60
CA VAL A 148 -5.13 -13.33 1.66
C VAL A 148 -4.51 -12.04 1.09
N SER A 149 -5.35 -11.02 0.88
CA SER A 149 -4.89 -9.70 0.47
C SER A 149 -4.05 -9.01 1.56
N LEU A 150 -3.26 -8.00 1.17
CA LEU A 150 -2.40 -7.28 2.11
C LEU A 150 -3.23 -6.55 3.18
N LEU A 151 -4.38 -6.00 2.81
CA LEU A 151 -5.29 -5.35 3.75
C LEU A 151 -5.87 -6.35 4.76
N ASN A 152 -6.26 -7.55 4.29
CA ASN A 152 -6.75 -8.62 5.16
C ASN A 152 -5.65 -9.15 6.09
N ARG A 153 -4.41 -9.12 5.63
CA ARG A 153 -3.25 -9.48 6.45
C ARG A 153 -2.95 -8.44 7.53
N LEU A 154 -2.96 -7.15 7.17
CA LEU A 154 -2.69 -6.06 8.11
C LEU A 154 -3.75 -5.94 9.20
N THR A 155 -5.00 -6.27 8.87
CA THR A 155 -6.12 -6.28 9.83
C THR A 155 -6.22 -7.60 10.62
N TRP A 156 -5.28 -8.53 10.44
CA TRP A 156 -5.33 -9.90 11.00
C TRP A 156 -6.63 -10.67 10.72
N SER A 157 -7.40 -10.26 9.71
CA SER A 157 -8.71 -10.86 9.40
C SER A 157 -8.58 -12.26 8.78
N TRP A 158 -7.39 -12.66 8.35
CA TRP A 158 -7.14 -13.99 7.79
C TRP A 158 -7.43 -15.14 8.77
N ILE A 159 -7.33 -14.91 10.08
CA ILE A 159 -7.60 -15.93 11.11
C ILE A 159 -9.09 -16.04 11.46
N GLN A 160 -9.92 -15.09 11.02
CA GLN A 160 -11.36 -15.08 11.31
C GLN A 160 -12.10 -16.36 10.91
N PRO A 161 -11.82 -17.01 9.76
CA PRO A 161 -12.50 -18.26 9.42
C PRO A 161 -12.20 -19.38 10.42
N LEU A 162 -10.98 -19.44 10.97
CA LEU A 162 -10.58 -20.41 11.98
C LEU A 162 -11.29 -20.12 13.31
N LEU A 163 -11.31 -18.85 13.74
CA LEU A 163 -12.04 -18.44 14.95
C LEU A 163 -13.54 -18.70 14.85
N ARG A 164 -14.13 -18.43 13.68
CA ARG A 164 -15.55 -18.72 13.43
C ARG A 164 -15.81 -20.22 13.46
N HIS A 165 -14.94 -21.04 12.90
CA HIS A 165 -15.03 -22.49 12.98
C HIS A 165 -14.98 -22.96 14.45
N ALA A 166 -14.03 -22.48 15.22
CA ALA A 166 -13.91 -22.77 16.65
C ALA A 166 -15.19 -22.42 17.44
N SER A 167 -15.78 -21.25 17.14
CA SER A 167 -17.01 -20.80 17.79
C SER A 167 -18.25 -21.64 17.43
N LEU A 168 -18.26 -22.27 16.26
CA LEU A 168 -19.39 -23.06 15.77
C LEU A 168 -19.30 -24.52 16.24
N HIS A 169 -18.09 -25.04 16.41
CA HIS A 169 -17.83 -26.44 16.76
C HIS A 169 -17.38 -26.65 18.21
N ASP A 170 -17.49 -25.61 19.06
CA ASP A 170 -17.14 -25.62 20.48
C ASP A 170 -15.70 -26.10 20.77
N GLY A 171 -14.78 -25.77 19.87
CA GLY A 171 -13.38 -26.21 19.94
C GLY A 171 -12.70 -26.30 18.59
N LEU A 172 -11.40 -26.57 18.63
CA LEU A 172 -10.59 -26.91 17.46
C LEU A 172 -9.93 -28.25 17.72
N GLU A 173 -10.04 -29.18 16.77
CA GLU A 173 -9.26 -30.41 16.79
C GLU A 173 -7.84 -30.13 16.26
N GLY A 174 -6.89 -31.02 16.58
CA GLY A 174 -5.50 -30.87 16.11
C GLY A 174 -5.38 -30.79 14.59
N ASP A 175 -6.29 -31.46 13.88
CA ASP A 175 -6.33 -31.50 12.41
C ASP A 175 -6.93 -30.22 11.78
N ASP A 176 -7.66 -29.42 12.56
CA ASP A 176 -8.24 -28.15 12.10
C ASP A 176 -7.21 -27.01 12.09
N VAL A 177 -6.15 -27.16 12.88
CA VAL A 177 -5.10 -26.14 13.01
C VAL A 177 -4.23 -26.16 11.75
N PRO A 178 -4.12 -25.03 11.02
CA PRO A 178 -3.34 -25.00 9.81
C PRO A 178 -1.84 -25.15 10.10
N HIS A 179 -1.14 -25.79 9.17
CA HIS A 179 0.30 -25.95 9.22
C HIS A 179 1.01 -24.62 9.00
N ALA A 180 2.16 -24.43 9.66
CA ALA A 180 2.98 -23.25 9.50
C ALA A 180 3.50 -23.09 8.06
N ASP A 181 3.62 -21.82 7.63
CA ASP A 181 4.26 -21.41 6.38
C ASP A 181 5.70 -21.94 6.31
N PHE A 182 6.23 -22.19 5.10
CA PHE A 182 7.54 -22.81 4.88
C PHE A 182 8.67 -22.11 5.66
N ASN A 183 8.66 -20.79 5.75
CA ASN A 183 9.66 -19.99 6.45
C ASN A 183 9.67 -20.18 7.97
N LEU A 184 8.57 -20.68 8.55
CA LEU A 184 8.41 -20.88 9.98
C LEU A 184 8.64 -22.34 10.40
N ARG A 185 8.83 -23.27 9.45
CA ARG A 185 9.04 -24.68 9.74
C ARG A 185 10.43 -24.93 10.29
N SER A 186 10.52 -25.73 11.35
CA SER A 186 11.78 -26.07 12.03
C SER A 186 12.82 -26.70 11.09
N LYS A 187 12.40 -27.63 10.21
CA LYS A 187 13.28 -28.26 9.21
C LYS A 187 13.95 -27.23 8.29
N GLN A 188 13.19 -26.22 7.86
CA GLN A 188 13.70 -25.18 6.97
C GLN A 188 14.58 -24.19 7.72
N LEU A 189 14.16 -23.74 8.91
CA LEU A 189 14.96 -22.86 9.76
C LEU A 189 16.30 -23.49 10.13
N ALA A 190 16.34 -24.79 10.44
CA ALA A 190 17.57 -25.53 10.69
C ALA A 190 18.46 -25.62 9.44
N LYS A 191 17.86 -25.87 8.27
CA LYS A 191 18.58 -25.91 6.99
C LYS A 191 19.16 -24.54 6.61
N GLU A 192 18.43 -23.46 6.86
CA GLU A 192 18.90 -22.09 6.64
C GLU A 192 20.01 -21.73 7.63
N TRP A 193 19.84 -22.05 8.90
CA TRP A 193 20.85 -21.83 9.94
C TRP A 193 22.19 -22.48 9.60
N ASN A 194 22.17 -23.72 9.10
CA ASN A 194 23.37 -24.46 8.73
C ASN A 194 24.10 -23.90 7.49
N LYS A 195 23.46 -23.02 6.71
CA LYS A 195 24.09 -22.38 5.54
C LYS A 195 24.87 -21.11 5.89
N PHE A 196 24.61 -20.50 7.04
CA PHE A 196 25.26 -19.25 7.43
C PHE A 196 26.63 -19.49 8.06
N GLU A 197 27.56 -18.56 7.83
CA GLU A 197 28.88 -18.60 8.46
C GLU A 197 28.77 -18.18 9.93
N HIS A 198 29.12 -19.09 10.84
CA HIS A 198 28.97 -18.88 12.28
C HIS A 198 30.07 -17.96 12.82
N LYS A 199 29.65 -16.91 13.52
CA LYS A 199 30.51 -16.05 14.35
C LYS A 199 30.87 -16.74 15.66
N PRO A 200 31.93 -16.29 16.39
CA PRO A 200 32.41 -16.96 17.61
C PRO A 200 31.36 -17.04 18.72
N THR A 201 30.36 -16.16 18.74
CA THR A 201 29.26 -16.20 19.72
C THR A 201 27.92 -16.32 19.01
N LEU A 202 27.04 -17.16 19.57
CA LEU A 202 25.69 -17.42 19.04
C LEU A 202 24.83 -16.15 18.98
N PHE A 203 24.96 -15.26 19.96
CA PHE A 203 24.23 -13.99 19.95
C PHE A 203 24.67 -13.08 18.81
N LEU A 204 25.97 -13.02 18.54
CA LEU A 204 26.50 -12.15 17.49
C LEU A 204 26.20 -12.73 16.10
N SER A 205 26.17 -14.06 15.95
CA SER A 205 25.70 -14.69 14.71
C SER A 205 24.21 -14.44 14.50
N LEU A 206 23.37 -14.62 15.52
CA LEU A 206 21.93 -14.36 15.43
C LEU A 206 21.64 -12.88 15.10
N ALA A 207 22.28 -11.95 15.79
CA ALA A 207 22.13 -10.52 15.55
C ALA A 207 22.63 -10.13 14.16
N ALA A 208 23.75 -10.69 13.68
CA ALA A 208 24.27 -10.42 12.34
C ALA A 208 23.33 -10.94 11.24
N THR A 209 22.76 -12.13 11.41
CA THR A 209 21.83 -12.74 10.44
C THR A 209 20.51 -11.98 10.35
N TYR A 210 19.94 -11.55 11.49
CA TYR A 210 18.62 -10.92 11.54
C TYR A 210 18.64 -9.39 11.63
N LYS A 211 19.81 -8.74 11.49
CA LYS A 211 19.96 -7.27 11.60
C LYS A 211 18.96 -6.46 10.78
N GLY A 212 18.62 -6.93 9.58
CA GLY A 212 17.65 -6.24 8.71
C GLY A 212 16.24 -6.28 9.27
N ARG A 213 15.78 -7.45 9.74
CA ARG A 213 14.46 -7.60 10.37
C ARG A 213 14.39 -6.83 11.68
N LEU A 214 15.45 -6.87 12.49
CA LEU A 214 15.56 -6.07 13.70
C LEU A 214 15.49 -4.57 13.39
N ALA A 215 16.23 -4.08 12.39
CA ALA A 215 16.19 -2.67 12.01
C ALA A 215 14.76 -2.22 11.62
N VAL A 216 13.99 -3.06 10.92
CA VAL A 216 12.59 -2.78 10.60
C VAL A 216 11.73 -2.72 11.86
N LEU A 217 11.90 -3.66 12.80
CA LEU A 217 11.19 -3.63 14.08
C LEU A 217 11.52 -2.38 14.90
N TRP A 218 12.80 -2.01 14.98
CA TRP A 218 13.26 -0.80 15.65
C TRP A 218 12.74 0.47 14.97
N ALA A 219 12.69 0.51 13.64
CA ALA A 219 12.09 1.62 12.92
C ALA A 219 10.58 1.71 13.21
N ALA A 220 9.87 0.59 13.22
CA ALA A 220 8.45 0.56 13.53
C ALA A 220 8.16 1.00 14.98
N THR A 221 8.99 0.60 15.95
CA THR A 221 8.85 1.07 17.33
C THR A 221 9.16 2.56 17.46
N LEU A 222 10.19 3.07 16.78
CA LEU A 222 10.47 4.51 16.76
C LEU A 222 9.32 5.32 16.15
N VAL A 223 8.73 4.84 15.05
CA VAL A 223 7.54 5.48 14.46
C VAL A 223 6.37 5.45 15.44
N ARG A 224 6.11 4.32 16.11
CA ARG A 224 5.08 4.22 17.14
C ARG A 224 5.31 5.24 18.27
N CYS A 225 6.55 5.36 18.77
CA CYS A 225 6.90 6.35 19.79
C CYS A 225 6.74 7.81 19.30
N ALA A 226 6.99 8.07 18.02
CA ALA A 226 6.75 9.40 17.46
C ALA A 226 5.24 9.70 17.37
N VAL A 227 4.43 8.72 16.95
CA VAL A 227 2.97 8.85 16.87
C VAL A 227 2.36 9.07 18.25
N SER A 228 2.86 8.44 19.31
CA SER A 228 2.35 8.65 20.67
C SER A 228 2.61 10.06 21.23
N ILE A 229 3.53 10.84 20.65
CA ILE A 229 3.80 12.24 21.05
C ILE A 229 2.82 13.21 20.39
N LEU A 230 2.23 12.84 19.25
CA LEU A 230 1.37 13.71 18.45
C LEU A 230 0.13 14.24 19.20
N PRO A 231 -0.60 13.47 20.04
CA PRO A 231 -1.77 13.99 20.75
C PRO A 231 -1.41 15.16 21.67
N PHE A 232 -0.26 15.08 22.35
CA PHE A 232 0.24 16.15 23.22
C PHE A 232 0.60 17.40 22.42
N TRP A 233 1.20 17.23 21.24
CA TRP A 233 1.53 18.35 20.36
C TRP A 233 0.26 19.07 19.85
N PHE A 234 -0.77 18.31 19.45
CA PHE A 234 -2.05 18.88 19.04
C PHE A 234 -2.75 19.62 20.18
N MET A 235 -2.76 19.05 21.38
CA MET A 235 -3.33 19.70 22.57
C MET A 235 -2.67 21.06 22.84
N LEU A 236 -1.32 21.13 22.79
CA LEU A 236 -0.60 22.40 22.99
C LEU A 236 -0.93 23.43 21.90
N ARG A 237 -1.10 22.99 20.65
CA ARG A 237 -1.50 23.89 19.56
C ARG A 237 -2.91 24.44 19.76
N ILE A 238 -3.85 23.61 20.18
CA ILE A 238 -5.22 24.03 20.48
C ILE A 238 -5.21 25.03 21.63
N LEU A 239 -4.54 24.71 22.75
CA LEU A 239 -4.46 25.59 23.91
C LEU A 239 -3.86 26.95 23.53
N LYS A 240 -2.77 26.97 22.76
CA LYS A 240 -2.12 28.21 22.34
C LYS A 240 -3.04 29.08 21.47
N ILE A 241 -3.79 28.49 20.55
CA ILE A 241 -4.74 29.23 19.70
C ILE A 241 -5.88 29.83 20.55
N LEU A 242 -6.39 29.07 21.51
CA LEU A 242 -7.43 29.54 22.43
C LEU A 242 -6.92 30.65 23.35
N GLU A 243 -5.65 30.61 23.76
CA GLU A 243 -5.03 31.63 24.62
C GLU A 243 -4.75 32.94 23.88
N THR A 244 -4.25 32.89 22.64
CA THR A 244 -3.83 34.10 21.91
C THR A 244 -4.91 34.74 21.05
N GLU A 245 -5.95 34.01 20.61
CA GLU A 245 -6.90 34.50 19.60
C GLU A 245 -8.38 34.37 20.02
N VAL A 246 -8.71 34.65 21.28
CA VAL A 246 -10.08 34.58 21.83
C VAL A 246 -11.13 35.31 20.96
N THR A 247 -10.75 36.35 20.22
CA THR A 247 -11.68 37.18 19.41
C THR A 247 -11.60 36.98 17.90
N ARG A 248 -10.60 36.24 17.37
CA ARG A 248 -10.34 36.14 15.91
C ARG A 248 -10.01 34.72 15.43
N SER A 249 -10.27 33.70 16.24
CA SER A 249 -9.94 32.33 15.89
C SER A 249 -10.79 31.81 14.72
N ASN A 250 -10.15 31.30 13.69
CA ASN A 250 -10.82 30.65 12.56
C ASN A 250 -11.31 29.25 12.99
N PRO A 251 -12.63 28.99 13.04
CA PRO A 251 -13.19 27.73 13.56
C PRO A 251 -12.72 26.50 12.78
N VAL A 252 -12.40 26.66 11.49
CA VAL A 252 -11.89 25.58 10.64
C VAL A 252 -10.53 25.09 11.11
N GLN A 253 -9.66 26.00 11.54
CA GLN A 253 -8.31 25.65 11.99
C GLN A 253 -8.33 24.88 13.31
N LEU A 254 -9.20 25.30 14.25
CA LEU A 254 -9.43 24.56 15.49
C LEU A 254 -9.97 23.15 15.21
N PHE A 255 -10.94 23.04 14.30
CA PHE A 255 -11.52 21.74 13.96
C PHE A 255 -10.50 20.78 13.34
N ILE A 256 -9.60 21.29 12.49
CA ILE A 256 -8.51 20.49 11.91
C ILE A 256 -7.60 19.94 13.01
N PHE A 257 -7.23 20.74 14.02
CA PHE A 257 -6.37 20.28 15.11
C PHE A 257 -7.09 19.31 16.06
N VAL A 258 -8.38 19.51 16.34
CA VAL A 258 -9.19 18.58 17.13
C VAL A 258 -9.34 17.23 16.41
N LEU A 259 -9.62 17.26 15.11
CA LEU A 259 -9.71 16.06 14.28
C LEU A 259 -8.33 15.37 14.21
N GLY A 260 -7.25 16.15 14.06
CA GLY A 260 -5.88 15.65 14.13
C GLY A 260 -5.54 14.97 15.46
N MET A 261 -5.97 15.54 16.59
CA MET A 261 -5.84 14.94 17.92
C MET A 261 -6.61 13.62 18.02
N ALA A 262 -7.85 13.58 17.53
CA ALA A 262 -8.68 12.37 17.56
C ALA A 262 -8.08 11.24 16.72
N VAL A 263 -7.63 11.53 15.48
CA VAL A 263 -6.94 10.54 14.62
C VAL A 263 -5.67 10.05 15.27
N SER A 264 -4.89 10.95 15.87
CA SER A 264 -3.65 10.58 16.54
C SER A 264 -3.86 9.68 17.74
N ASN A 265 -4.92 9.91 18.53
CA ASN A 265 -5.27 9.03 19.66
C ASN A 265 -5.72 7.65 19.17
N LEU A 266 -6.50 7.60 18.09
CA LEU A 266 -6.92 6.33 17.49
C LEU A 266 -5.73 5.56 16.89
N ALA A 267 -4.69 6.25 16.42
CA ALA A 267 -3.49 5.62 15.91
C ALA A 267 -2.56 5.08 17.01
N ASP A 268 -2.70 5.56 18.25
CA ASP A 268 -1.91 5.10 19.40
C ASP A 268 -2.58 3.94 20.17
N SER A 269 -3.92 3.87 20.14
CA SER A 269 -4.72 2.78 20.73
C SER A 269 -4.51 1.45 20.02
#